data_AF-A0A2G9PIE9-F1
#
_entry.id   AF-A0A2G9PIE9-F1
#
_cell.length_a   1.000
_cell.length_b   1.000
_cell.length_c   1.000
_cell.angle_alpha   90.00
_cell.angle_beta   90.00
_cell.angle_gamma   90.00
#
_symmetry.space_group_name_H-M   'P 1'
#
loop_
_entity.id
_entity.type
_entity.pdbx_description
1 polymer ?
#
loop_
_entity_poly.entity_id
_entity_poly.type
_entity_poly.pdbx_seq_one_letter_code
_entity_poly.pdbx_strand_id
1 'polypeptide(L)' 'MAPNCAVLVSSTLGISRSSTVVIAYLMHARKSTLQEAWNHVHKCKNNMRPNRGFVQQLSEWEKTILGQQFTDIADPKF' A
#
# COMPACT_ATOMS: atom_id res chain seq x y z
N MET A 1 1.46 -19.84 -21.50
CA MET A 1 1.61 -18.51 -20.88
C MET A 1 0.23 -17.91 -20.76
N ALA A 2 -0.22 -17.53 -19.57
CA ALA A 2 -1.49 -16.81 -19.43
C ALA A 2 -1.33 -15.43 -20.11
N PRO A 3 -2.35 -14.92 -20.81
CA PRO A 3 -2.29 -13.59 -21.42
C PRO A 3 -2.05 -12.51 -20.36
N ASN A 4 -1.33 -11.46 -20.72
CA ASN A 4 -1.18 -10.27 -19.89
C ASN A 4 -2.55 -9.59 -19.72
N CYS A 5 -3.23 -9.88 -18.61
CA CYS A 5 -4.50 -9.27 -18.27
C CYS A 5 -4.28 -8.06 -17.36
N ALA A 6 -4.90 -6.93 -17.70
CA ALA A 6 -4.92 -5.75 -16.85
C ALA A 6 -5.98 -5.89 -15.75
N VAL A 7 -5.65 -5.49 -14.53
CA VAL A 7 -6.57 -5.45 -13.38
C VAL A 7 -6.73 -4.01 -12.90
N LEU A 8 -7.97 -3.53 -12.81
CA LEU A 8 -8.31 -2.22 -12.24
C LEU A 8 -8.79 -2.39 -10.80
N VAL A 9 -8.13 -1.72 -9.85
CA VAL A 9 -8.56 -1.63 -8.46
C VAL A 9 -9.15 -0.23 -8.22
N SER A 10 -10.44 -0.15 -7.89
CA SER A 10 -11.16 1.13 -7.78
C SER A 10 -11.94 1.27 -6.46
N SER A 11 -12.15 2.52 -6.05
CA SER A 11 -13.03 2.94 -4.95
C SER A 11 -13.64 4.30 -5.30
N THR A 12 -14.67 4.75 -4.58
CA THR A 12 -15.46 5.95 -4.95
C THR A 12 -14.63 7.17 -5.34
N LEU A 13 -13.56 7.48 -4.59
CA LEU A 13 -12.67 8.63 -4.87
C LEU A 13 -11.28 8.20 -5.37
N GLY A 14 -10.96 6.92 -5.32
CA GLY A 14 -9.61 6.43 -5.63
C GLY A 14 -8.51 6.86 -4.64
N ILE A 15 -8.83 7.54 -3.54
CA ILE A 15 -7.84 8.15 -2.62
C ILE A 15 -7.36 7.18 -1.54
N SER A 16 -8.27 6.43 -0.91
CA SER A 16 -8.00 5.70 0.35
C SER A 16 -8.14 4.17 0.21
N ARG A 17 -9.35 3.64 -0.02
CA ARG A 17 -9.60 2.18 -0.04
C ARG A 17 -8.84 1.45 -1.16
N SER A 18 -8.94 1.93 -2.39
CA SER A 18 -8.29 1.27 -3.53
C SER A 18 -6.77 1.38 -3.47
N SER A 19 -6.23 2.51 -3.01
CA SER A 19 -4.79 2.69 -2.85
C SER A 19 -4.24 1.80 -1.74
N THR A 20 -4.95 1.63 -0.61
CA THR A 20 -4.59 0.67 0.43
C THR A 20 -4.41 -0.74 -0.13
N VAL A 21 -5.35 -1.22 -0.95
CA VAL A 21 -5.27 -2.56 -1.56
C VAL A 21 -4.06 -2.66 -2.51
N VAL A 22 -3.81 -1.63 -3.32
CA VAL A 22 -2.65 -1.61 -4.23
C VAL A 22 -1.33 -1.60 -3.45
N ILE A 23 -1.24 -0.83 -2.37
CA ILE A 23 -0.06 -0.81 -1.48
C ILE A 23 0.16 -2.22 -0.89
N ALA A 24 -0.87 -2.82 -0.28
CA ALA A 24 -0.77 -4.16 0.32
C ALA A 24 -0.33 -5.22 -0.69
N TYR A 25 -0.85 -5.15 -1.92
CA TYR A 25 -0.46 -6.04 -3.01
C TYR A 25 1.02 -5.87 -3.37
N LEU A 26 1.50 -4.63 -3.53
CA LEU A 26 2.91 -4.37 -3.85
C LEU A 26 3.86 -4.82 -2.74
N MET A 27 3.49 -4.55 -1.48
CA MET A 27 4.24 -5.04 -0.31
C MET A 27 4.41 -6.56 -0.38
N HIS A 28 3.32 -7.29 -0.63
CA HIS A 28 3.35 -8.75 -0.73
C HIS A 28 4.15 -9.25 -1.95
N ALA A 29 3.87 -8.72 -3.14
CA ALA A 29 4.43 -9.19 -4.39
C ALA A 29 5.94 -8.88 -4.52
N ARG A 30 6.40 -7.78 -3.91
CA ARG A 30 7.80 -7.33 -3.99
C ARG A 30 8.58 -7.53 -2.69
N LYS A 31 7.96 -8.10 -1.65
CA LYS A 31 8.54 -8.22 -0.30
C LYS A 31 9.09 -6.89 0.21
N SER A 32 8.33 -5.81 0.00
CA SER A 32 8.75 -4.45 0.36
C SER A 32 8.05 -3.97 1.64
N THR A 33 8.67 -3.01 2.30
CA THR A 33 8.10 -2.26 3.41
C THR A 33 6.86 -1.45 2.98
N LEU A 34 6.03 -1.07 3.95
CA LEU A 34 4.95 -0.09 3.77
C LEU A 34 5.51 1.22 3.20
N GLN A 35 6.63 1.71 3.73
CA GLN A 35 7.28 2.92 3.24
C GLN A 35 7.64 2.87 1.76
N GLU A 36 8.25 1.78 1.30
CA GLU A 36 8.65 1.60 -0.10
C GLU A 36 7.44 1.50 -1.03
N ALA A 37 6.45 0.69 -0.65
CA ALA A 37 5.22 0.54 -1.43
C ALA A 37 4.44 1.86 -1.48
N TRP A 38 4.28 2.55 -0.35
CA TRP A 38 3.66 3.87 -0.26
C TRP A 38 4.33 4.86 -1.21
N ASN A 39 5.66 4.99 -1.14
CA ASN A 39 6.41 5.91 -1.99
C ASN A 39 6.26 5.57 -3.47
N HIS A 40 6.24 4.29 -3.82
CA HIS A 40 6.04 3.87 -5.21
C HIS A 40 4.65 4.30 -5.71
N VAL A 41 3.59 3.97 -4.98
CA VAL A 41 2.25 4.31 -5.44
C VAL A 41 2.02 5.83 -5.39
N HIS A 42 2.56 6.55 -4.40
CA HIS A 42 2.45 8.02 -4.30
C HIS A 42 3.14 8.73 -5.48
N LYS A 43 4.26 8.21 -5.98
CA LYS A 43 4.90 8.69 -7.22
C LYS A 43 3.98 8.54 -8.44
N CYS A 44 3.17 7.47 -8.49
CA CYS A 44 2.21 7.24 -9.58
C CYS A 44 0.89 8.01 -9.39
N LYS A 45 0.49 8.27 -8.15
CA LYS A 45 -0.78 8.92 -7.77
C LYS A 45 -0.57 9.78 -6.52
N ASN A 46 -0.22 11.04 -6.74
CA ASN A 46 0.16 12.00 -5.70
C ASN A 46 -0.97 12.40 -4.72
N ASN A 47 -2.25 12.17 -5.07
CA ASN A 47 -3.39 12.51 -4.22
C ASN A 47 -3.90 11.34 -3.39
N MET A 48 -3.18 10.21 -3.40
CA MET A 48 -3.48 9.08 -2.54
C MET A 48 -3.30 9.42 -1.07
N ARG A 49 -4.22 8.94 -0.26
CA ARG A 49 -4.16 9.02 1.19
C ARG A 49 -5.03 7.94 1.85
N PRO A 50 -4.52 6.71 2.07
CA PRO A 50 -5.06 5.79 3.05
C PRO A 50 -5.40 6.53 4.35
N ASN A 51 -6.52 6.19 4.98
CA ASN A 51 -6.82 6.76 6.29
C ASN A 51 -5.92 6.10 7.36
N ARG A 52 -5.86 6.69 8.56
CA ARG A 52 -4.97 6.19 9.63
C ARG A 52 -5.27 4.75 10.06
N GLY A 53 -6.54 4.31 10.00
CA GLY A 53 -6.89 2.92 10.27
C GLY A 53 -6.30 1.96 9.23
N PHE A 54 -6.33 2.33 7.95
CA PHE A 54 -5.68 1.53 6.90
C PHE A 54 -4.15 1.57 6.98
N VAL A 55 -3.55 2.68 7.40
CA VAL A 55 -2.09 2.75 7.66
C VAL A 55 -1.71 1.77 8.77
N GLN A 56 -2.49 1.70 9.86
CA GLN A 56 -2.26 0.73 10.94
C GLN A 56 -2.35 -0.71 10.42
N GLN A 57 -3.41 -1.04 9.66
CA GLN A 57 -3.57 -2.37 9.05
C GLN A 57 -2.43 -2.72 8.09
N LEU A 58 -1.93 -1.74 7.32
CA LEU A 58 -0.78 -1.94 6.44
C LEU A 58 0.52 -2.17 7.22
N SER A 59 0.69 -1.51 8.37
CA SER A 59 1.84 -1.76 9.26
C SER A 59 1.76 -3.15 9.90
N GLU A 60 0.58 -3.62 10.29
CA GLU A 60 0.38 -5.00 10.75
C GLU A 60 0.62 -6.02 9.62
N TRP A 61 0.23 -5.66 8.39
CA TRP A 61 0.52 -6.45 7.21
C TRP A 61 2.02 -6.56 6.93
N GLU A 62 2.77 -5.46 7.08
CA GLU A 62 4.24 -5.46 6.98
C GLU A 62 4.87 -6.48 7.94
N LYS A 63 4.41 -6.50 9.20
CA LYS A 63 4.84 -7.50 10.18
C LYS A 63 4.53 -8.93 9.72
N THR A 64 3.36 -9.14 9.12
CA THR A 64 2.92 -10.46 8.66
C THR A 64 3.78 -10.98 7.51
N ILE A 65 4.16 -10.11 6.56
CA ILE A 65 4.88 -10.53 5.35
C ILE A 65 6.41 -10.49 5.48
N LEU A 66 6.97 -9.64 6.37
CA LEU A 66 8.41 -9.48 6.59
C LEU A 66 8.89 -10.01 7.96
N GLY A 67 7.97 -10.37 8.87
CA GLY A 67 8.27 -10.81 10.23
C GLY A 67 8.45 -9.68 11.25
N GLN A 68 8.61 -8.43 10.80
CA GLN A 68 8.78 -7.26 11.65
C GLN A 68 8.23 -6.00 10.96
N GLN A 69 7.89 -4.99 11.76
CA GLN A 69 7.56 -3.65 11.28
C GLN A 69 8.85 -2.83 11.14
N PHE A 70 9.06 -2.27 9.96
CA PHE A 70 10.20 -1.41 9.65
C PHE A 70 9.76 0.04 9.41
N THR A 71 8.49 0.24 9.05
CA THR A 71 7.95 1.55 8.74
C THR A 71 7.46 2.26 10.00
N ASP A 72 8.00 3.44 10.29
CA ASP A 72 7.48 4.32 11.34
C ASP A 72 6.20 5.04 10.87
N ILE A 73 5.05 4.55 11.34
CA ILE A 73 3.75 5.12 11.02
C ILE A 73 3.39 6.36 11.86
N ALA A 74 4.24 6.78 12.80
CA ALA A 74 4.06 8.05 13.50
C ALA A 74 4.35 9.26 12.58
N ASP A 75 5.10 9.05 11.49
CA ASP A 75 5.33 10.07 10.47
C ASP A 75 3.98 10.56 9.89
N PRO A 76 3.71 11.88 9.91
CA PRO A 76 2.45 12.47 9.45
C PRO A 76 2.22 12.34 7.94
N LYS A 77 3.23 11.91 7.16
CA LYS A 77 3.06 11.65 5.73
C LYS A 77 2.19 10.43 5.44
N PHE A 78 2.04 9.52 6.41
CA PHE A 78 1.18 8.34 6.32
C PHE A 78 -0.26 8.64 6.77
#